data_AF-A0A3D5PA99-F1
#
_entry.id   AF-A0A3D5PA99-F1
#
_cell.length_a   1.000
_cell.length_b   1.000
_cell.length_c   1.000
_cell.angle_alpha   90.00
_cell.angle_beta   90.00
_cell.angle_gamma   90.00
#
_symmetry.space_group_name_H-M   'P 1'
#
loop_
_entity.id
_entity.type
_entity.pdbx_description
1 polymer ?
#
loop_
_entity_poly.entity_id
_entity_poly.type
_entity_poly.pdbx_seq_one_letter_code
_entity_poly.pdbx_strand_id
1 'polypeptide(L)'
;MSDTKYDMTVNGAYTFKITNAYGKTPDFTVGTPSVFRRALVKHVGNDYYYKITAIGAPGAKSGIYLNGSRLLVATVKKNTL
;
A
#
# COMPACT_ATOMS: atom_id res chain seq x y z
N MET A 1 11.30 -6.34 2.89
CA MET A 1 10.66 -6.01 4.17
C MET A 1 9.86 -4.72 4.01
N SER A 2 8.64 -4.68 4.57
CA SER A 2 7.84 -3.46 4.69
C SER A 2 8.11 -2.77 6.03
N ASP A 3 8.07 -1.43 6.05
CA ASP A 3 8.06 -0.60 7.26
C ASP A 3 6.76 -0.74 8.07
N THR A 4 5.68 -1.16 7.41
CA THR A 4 4.33 -1.24 7.96
C THR A 4 3.81 -2.66 7.78
N LYS A 5 3.38 -3.29 8.88
CA LYS A 5 3.01 -4.72 8.90
C LYS A 5 1.70 -5.03 9.62
N TYR A 6 1.05 -4.01 10.19
CA TYR A 6 -0.19 -4.17 10.94
C TYR A 6 -1.31 -3.41 10.23
N ASP A 7 -2.55 -3.86 10.47
CA ASP A 7 -3.74 -3.21 9.96
C ASP A 7 -3.71 -1.71 10.30
N MET A 8 -4.14 -0.90 9.33
CA MET A 8 -4.02 0.54 9.44
C MET A 8 -5.25 1.27 8.92
N THR A 9 -5.37 2.52 9.35
CA THR A 9 -6.38 3.46 8.86
C THR A 9 -5.70 4.56 8.05
N VAL A 10 -6.18 4.81 6.84
CA VAL A 10 -5.57 5.73 5.87
C VAL A 10 -6.38 7.02 5.79
N ASN A 11 -5.74 8.16 6.04
CA ASN A 11 -6.32 9.49 5.89
C ASN A 11 -5.84 10.12 4.57
N GLY A 12 -6.61 9.98 3.49
CA GLY A 12 -6.26 10.44 2.15
C GLY A 12 -5.25 9.54 1.45
N ALA A 13 -4.01 9.43 1.94
CA ALA A 13 -3.00 8.57 1.35
C ALA A 13 -1.94 8.12 2.36
N TYR A 14 -1.22 7.05 2.01
CA TYR A 14 -0.07 6.56 2.76
C TYR A 14 0.99 6.01 1.81
N THR A 15 2.28 6.18 2.15
CA THR A 15 3.40 5.65 1.35
C THR A 15 4.15 4.62 2.17
N PHE A 16 4.15 3.38 1.68
CA PHE A 16 4.94 2.28 2.23
C PHE A 16 6.38 2.37 1.74
N LYS A 17 7.33 2.13 2.64
CA LYS A 17 8.70 1.78 2.26
C LYS A 17 8.86 0.26 2.22
N ILE A 18 9.22 -0.26 1.05
CA ILE A 18 9.56 -1.67 0.84
C ILE A 18 11.05 -1.78 0.51
N THR A 19 11.84 -2.34 1.43
CA THR A 19 13.25 -2.63 1.20
C THR A 19 13.41 -4.05 0.66
N ASN A 20 13.95 -4.23 -0.55
CA ASN A 20 14.30 -5.55 -1.06
C ASN A 20 15.82 -5.79 -1.06
N ALA A 21 16.26 -6.88 -0.43
CA ALA A 21 17.66 -7.29 -0.42
C ALA A 21 18.10 -8.10 -1.66
N TYR A 22 17.16 -8.62 -2.46
CA TYR A 22 17.43 -9.64 -3.49
C TYR A 22 17.26 -9.15 -4.94
N GLY A 23 17.28 -7.83 -5.18
CA GLY A 23 17.35 -7.25 -6.54
C GLY A 23 16.09 -7.36 -7.42
N LYS A 24 15.00 -7.97 -6.95
CA LYS A 24 13.71 -8.03 -7.68
C LYS A 24 12.82 -6.82 -7.37
N THR A 25 12.07 -6.30 -8.34
CA THR A 25 11.04 -5.31 -8.01
C THR A 25 9.94 -5.96 -7.16
N PRO A 26 9.55 -5.39 -6.00
CA PRO A 26 8.50 -5.96 -5.18
C PRO A 26 7.15 -5.91 -5.90
N ASP A 27 6.40 -7.00 -5.86
CA ASP A 27 5.02 -7.03 -6.32
C ASP A 27 4.11 -6.49 -5.21
N PHE A 28 3.76 -5.22 -5.29
CA PHE A 28 2.86 -4.56 -4.34
C PHE A 28 1.49 -4.43 -4.99
N THR A 29 0.44 -4.96 -4.37
CA THR A 29 -0.93 -4.92 -4.92
C THR A 29 -1.99 -4.54 -3.88
N VAL A 30 -3.12 -4.03 -4.38
CA VAL A 30 -4.32 -3.71 -3.61
C VAL A 30 -5.40 -4.72 -4.00
N GLY A 31 -5.93 -5.46 -3.03
CA GLY A 31 -6.91 -6.53 -3.29
C GLY A 31 -8.25 -6.04 -3.82
N THR A 32 -8.70 -4.85 -3.41
CA THR A 32 -9.94 -4.23 -3.88
C THR A 32 -9.64 -2.89 -4.56
N PRO A 33 -9.46 -2.86 -5.89
CA PRO A 33 -9.02 -1.66 -6.62
C PRO A 33 -9.94 -0.45 -6.50
N SER A 34 -11.22 -0.63 -6.17
CA SER A 34 -12.18 0.46 -5.94
C SER A 34 -12.00 1.16 -4.58
N VAL A 35 -11.17 0.63 -3.68
CA VAL A 35 -10.96 1.20 -2.33
C VAL A 35 -9.70 2.07 -2.29
N PHE A 36 -8.59 1.57 -2.85
CA PHE A 36 -7.34 2.30 -2.93
C PHE A 36 -6.73 2.24 -4.33
N ARG A 37 -6.27 3.39 -4.82
CA ARG A 37 -5.38 3.46 -5.98
C ARG A 37 -3.92 3.33 -5.53
N ARG A 38 -3.14 2.51 -6.21
CA ARG A 38 -1.71 2.30 -5.95
C ARG A 38 -0.84 3.00 -6.98
N ALA A 39 0.32 3.52 -6.56
CA ALA A 39 1.40 3.96 -7.43
C ALA A 39 2.78 3.70 -6.81
N LEU A 40 3.78 3.34 -7.62
CA LEU A 40 5.19 3.45 -7.23
C LEU A 40 5.60 4.92 -7.40
N VAL A 41 6.01 5.59 -6.33
CA VAL A 41 6.30 7.04 -6.35
C VAL A 41 7.79 7.36 -6.26
N LYS A 42 8.61 6.42 -5.81
CA LYS A 42 10.07 6.57 -5.71
C LYS A 42 10.75 5.20 -5.63
N HIS A 43 11.97 5.11 -6.17
CA HIS A 43 12.86 3.97 -6.03
C HIS A 43 14.29 4.49 -5.83
N VAL A 44 14.96 4.06 -4.75
CA VAL A 44 16.35 4.42 -4.45
C VAL A 44 17.09 3.19 -3.96
N GLY A 45 18.06 2.71 -4.74
CA GLY A 45 18.82 1.49 -4.42
C GLY A 45 17.90 0.29 -4.21
N ASN A 46 17.80 -0.18 -2.98
CA ASN A 46 16.98 -1.33 -2.60
C ASN A 46 15.59 -0.94 -2.07
N ASP A 47 15.29 0.36 -1.96
CA ASP A 47 14.07 0.89 -1.35
C ASP A 47 13.05 1.35 -2.39
N TYR A 48 11.85 0.77 -2.33
CA TYR A 48 10.70 1.08 -3.18
C TYR A 48 9.62 1.75 -2.36
N TYR A 49 9.08 2.85 -2.86
CA TYR A 49 8.07 3.65 -2.16
C TYR A 49 6.73 3.53 -2.88
N TYR A 50 5.81 2.76 -2.32
CA TYR A 50 4.48 2.54 -2.88
C TYR A 50 3.45 3.40 -2.16
N LYS A 51 2.78 4.30 -2.87
CA LYS A 51 1.69 5.11 -2.35
C LYS A 51 0.36 4.42 -2.60
N ILE A 52 -0.46 4.30 -1.56
CA ILE A 52 -1.90 4.05 -1.68
C ILE A 52 -2.66 5.36 -1.45
N THR A 53 -3.66 5.62 -2.29
CA THR A 53 -4.54 6.79 -2.17
C THR A 53 -5.97 6.29 -2.00
N ALA A 54 -6.64 6.73 -0.94
CA ALA A 54 -8.01 6.39 -0.63
C ALA A 54 -8.96 7.02 -1.67
N ILE A 55 -9.69 6.15 -2.36
CA ILE A 55 -10.70 6.51 -3.37
C ILE A 55 -12.08 5.92 -3.05
N GLY A 56 -12.15 4.88 -2.21
CA GLY A 56 -13.41 4.35 -1.70
C GLY A 56 -14.00 5.20 -0.56
N ALA A 57 -15.23 4.89 -0.15
CA ALA A 57 -15.90 5.57 0.96
C ALA A 57 -15.18 5.34 2.31
N PRO A 58 -15.29 6.26 3.29
CA PRO A 58 -14.89 6.01 4.68
C PRO A 58 -15.43 4.68 5.22
N GLY A 59 -14.59 3.92 5.90
CA GLY A 59 -14.88 2.58 6.40
C GLY A 59 -14.62 1.45 5.39
N ALA A 60 -14.49 1.75 4.09
CA ALA A 60 -14.13 0.74 3.09
C ALA A 60 -12.73 0.15 3.36
N LYS A 61 -12.57 -1.15 3.09
CA LYS A 61 -11.35 -1.90 3.42
C LYS A 61 -10.79 -2.62 2.19
N SER A 62 -9.47 -2.75 2.14
CA SER A 62 -8.78 -3.61 1.19
C SER A 62 -7.59 -4.29 1.84
N GLY A 63 -7.34 -5.54 1.46
CA GLY A 63 -6.04 -6.17 1.70
C GLY A 63 -4.96 -5.46 0.89
N ILE A 64 -3.78 -5.30 1.49
CA ILE A 64 -2.53 -4.91 0.84
C ILE A 64 -1.65 -6.15 0.79
N TYR A 65 -1.09 -6.45 -0.37
CA TYR A 65 -0.29 -7.65 -0.59
C TYR A 65 1.10 -7.28 -1.07
N LEU A 66 2.07 -8.08 -0.64
CA LEU A 66 3.47 -7.96 -1.03
C LEU A 66 3.97 -9.34 -1.45
N ASN A 67 4.39 -9.47 -2.71
CA ASN A 67 4.88 -10.71 -3.31
C ASN A 67 3.88 -11.87 -3.13
N GLY A 68 2.61 -11.63 -3.45
CA GLY A 68 1.52 -12.61 -3.34
C GLY A 68 1.03 -12.91 -1.92
N SER A 69 1.71 -12.43 -0.87
CA SER A 69 1.29 -12.64 0.52
C SER A 69 0.58 -11.42 1.08
N ARG A 70 -0.49 -11.63 1.87
CA ARG A 70 -1.19 -10.53 2.54
C ARG A 70 -0.26 -9.89 3.58
N LEU A 71 -0.02 -8.59 3.42
CA LEU A 71 0.78 -7.80 4.34
C LEU A 71 -0.07 -7.29 5.51
N LEU A 72 -1.22 -6.66 5.21
CA LEU A 72 -2.15 -6.06 6.18
C LEU A 72 -3.50 -5.70 5.53
N VAL A 73 -4.46 -5.24 6.32
CA VAL A 73 -5.70 -4.60 5.86
C VAL A 73 -5.62 -3.09 6.08
N ALA A 74 -5.91 -2.33 5.03
CA ALA A 74 -6.04 -0.87 5.09
C ALA A 74 -7.53 -0.48 5.10
N THR A 75 -7.92 0.45 5.99
CA THR A 75 -9.27 1.01 6.09
C THR A 75 -9.25 2.48 5.71
N VAL A 76 -10.20 2.95 4.91
CA VAL A 76 -10.34 4.37 4.57
C VAL A 76 -10.89 5.15 5.77
N LYS A 77 -10.21 6.21 6.21
CA LYS A 77 -10.78 7.23 7.11
C LYS A 77 -11.39 8.39 6.34
N LYS A 78 -10.62 8.92 5.39
CA LYS A 78 -11.02 10.02 4.51
C LYS A 78 -10.51 9.70 3.12
N ASN A 79 -11.37 9.87 2.12
CA ASN A 79 -10.99 9.79 0.73
C ASN A 79 -10.43 11.13 0.23
N THR A 80 -9.79 11.10 -0.93
CA THR A 80 -9.21 12.29 -1.57
C THR A 80 -10.05 12.76 -2.77
N LEU A 81 -11.27 12.21 -2.91
CA LEU A 81 -12.27 12.60 -3.90
C LEU A 81 -13.22 13.63 -3.30
#